data_AF-A0A443S2U9-F1
#
_entry.id   AF-A0A443S2U9-F1
#
_cell.length_a   1.000
_cell.length_b   1.000
_cell.length_c   1.000
_cell.angle_alpha   90.00
_cell.angle_beta   90.00
_cell.angle_gamma   90.00
#
_symmetry.space_group_name_H-M   'P 1'
#
loop_
_entity.id
_entity.type
_entity.pdbx_description
1 polymer ?
#
loop_
_entity_poly.entity_id
_entity_poly.type
_entity_poly.pdbx_seq_one_letter_code
_entity_poly.pdbx_strand_id
1 'polypeptide(L)'
;MRLLLLFLFVQQIFAASENGAQLNEERFASGVNGFSLELTKHLNYTSENELFSPLGIAMTAGMLMKGAQGKVRDDLYKMLGMSEYENKEKIHDMFHNVSQCILVDIKDKCL
;
A
#
# COMPACT_ATOMS: atom_id res chain seq x y z
N MET A 1 -39.99 25.62 -11.60
CA MET A 1 -39.71 24.68 -10.48
C MET A 1 -39.25 23.29 -10.93
N ARG A 2 -39.86 22.65 -11.93
CA ARG A 2 -39.46 21.29 -12.38
C ARG A 2 -38.03 21.18 -12.93
N LEU A 3 -37.53 22.20 -13.63
CA LEU A 3 -36.16 22.22 -14.18
C LEU A 3 -35.08 22.36 -13.09
N LEU A 4 -35.41 23.08 -12.00
CA LEU A 4 -34.51 23.30 -10.86
C LEU A 4 -34.37 22.03 -10.01
N LEU A 5 -35.45 21.25 -9.90
CA LEU A 5 -35.43 19.91 -9.29
C LEU A 5 -34.55 18.94 -10.09
N LEU A 6 -34.63 18.96 -11.43
CA LEU A 6 -33.77 18.12 -12.27
C LEU A 6 -32.28 18.44 -12.08
N PHE A 7 -31.91 19.72 -11.93
CA PHE A 7 -30.52 20.11 -11.63
C PHE A 7 -30.05 19.60 -10.25
N LEU A 8 -30.91 19.67 -9.22
CA LEU A 8 -30.59 19.15 -7.89
C LEU A 8 -30.41 17.62 -7.90
N PHE A 9 -31.26 16.90 -8.64
CA PHE A 9 -31.12 15.44 -8.80
C PHE A 9 -29.83 15.06 -9.55
N VAL A 10 -29.44 15.83 -10.57
CA VAL A 10 -28.18 15.60 -11.30
C VAL A 10 -26.97 15.84 -10.40
N GLN A 11 -26.99 16.87 -9.54
CA GLN A 11 -25.90 17.11 -8.57
C GLN A 11 -25.75 15.96 -7.55
N GLN A 12 -26.83 15.31 -7.12
CA GLN A 12 -26.73 14.18 -6.19
C GLN A 12 -26.15 12.91 -6.82
N ILE A 13 -26.30 12.74 -8.13
CA ILE A 13 -25.69 11.62 -8.88
C ILE A 13 -24.16 11.81 -8.99
N PHE A 14 -23.68 13.05 -9.09
CA PHE A 14 -22.24 13.37 -9.14
C PHE A 14 -21.59 13.55 -7.76
N ALA A 15 -22.35 13.81 -6.70
CA ALA A 15 -21.83 13.93 -5.33
C ALA A 15 -21.44 12.58 -4.70
N ALA A 16 -21.83 11.46 -5.30
CA ALA A 16 -21.62 10.12 -4.76
C ALA A 16 -20.35 9.41 -5.30
N SER A 17 -19.22 10.11 -5.44
CA SER A 17 -17.89 9.47 -5.54
C SER A 17 -16.73 10.47 -5.46
N GLU A 18 -16.64 11.27 -4.40
CA GLU A 18 -15.50 12.20 -4.20
C GLU A 18 -14.61 11.87 -3.00
N ASN A 19 -14.79 10.71 -2.36
CA ASN A 19 -13.75 10.21 -1.47
C ASN A 19 -12.81 9.35 -2.31
N GLY A 20 -11.66 9.90 -2.72
CA GLY A 20 -10.66 9.12 -3.43
C GLY A 20 -10.26 7.88 -2.65
N ALA A 21 -9.69 6.91 -3.35
CA ALA A 21 -9.40 5.61 -2.76
C ALA A 21 -8.56 5.78 -1.48
N GLN A 22 -9.08 5.29 -0.36
CA GLN A 22 -8.37 5.29 0.92
C GLN A 22 -7.56 4.00 1.07
N LEU A 23 -6.30 4.11 1.49
CA LEU A 23 -5.52 3.00 1.99
C LEU A 23 -6.15 2.45 3.28
N ASN A 24 -6.31 1.13 3.32
CA ASN A 24 -6.75 0.33 4.46
C ASN A 24 -5.90 -0.95 4.51
N GLU A 25 -6.12 -1.82 5.51
CA GLU A 25 -5.32 -3.04 5.71
C GLU A 25 -5.35 -3.99 4.50
N GLU A 26 -6.53 -4.21 3.90
CA GLU A 26 -6.69 -5.08 2.74
C GLU A 26 -5.93 -4.55 1.52
N ARG A 27 -6.06 -3.25 1.24
CA ARG A 27 -5.37 -2.58 0.14
C ARG A 27 -3.86 -2.54 0.36
N PHE A 28 -3.45 -2.33 1.61
CA PHE A 28 -2.04 -2.39 2.00
C PHE A 28 -1.46 -3.79 1.76
N ALA A 29 -2.14 -4.83 2.23
CA ALA A 29 -1.72 -6.22 2.02
C ALA A 29 -1.69 -6.57 0.53
N SER A 30 -2.70 -6.15 -0.24
CA SER A 30 -2.76 -6.34 -1.69
C SER A 30 -1.58 -5.67 -2.41
N GLY A 31 -1.25 -4.42 -2.06
CA GLY A 31 -0.10 -3.70 -2.64
C GLY A 31 1.24 -4.36 -2.31
N VAL A 32 1.46 -4.76 -1.07
CA VAL A 32 2.69 -5.47 -0.65
C VAL A 32 2.79 -6.86 -1.32
N ASN A 33 1.68 -7.58 -1.45
CA ASN A 33 1.65 -8.87 -2.16
C ASN A 33 1.90 -8.70 -3.66
N GLY A 34 1.34 -7.65 -4.27
CA GLY A 34 1.60 -7.28 -5.67
C GLY A 34 3.08 -6.98 -5.89
N PHE A 35 3.69 -6.16 -5.03
CA PHE A 35 5.13 -5.93 -5.02
C PHE A 35 5.92 -7.23 -4.89
N SER A 36 5.53 -8.12 -3.98
CA SER A 36 6.20 -9.40 -3.75
C SER A 36 6.19 -10.29 -4.98
N LEU A 37 5.04 -10.36 -5.66
CA LEU A 37 4.88 -11.12 -6.90
C LEU A 37 5.72 -10.51 -8.03
N GLU A 38 5.70 -9.19 -8.19
CA GLU A 38 6.51 -8.52 -9.21
C GLU A 38 8.01 -8.68 -8.95
N LEU A 39 8.47 -8.55 -7.70
CA LEU A 39 9.86 -8.80 -7.33
C LEU A 39 10.27 -10.22 -7.72
N THR A 40 9.44 -11.21 -7.36
CA THR A 40 9.65 -12.63 -7.64
C THR A 40 9.75 -12.91 -9.15
N LYS A 41 8.98 -12.20 -10.00
CA LYS A 41 9.09 -12.34 -11.46
C LYS A 41 10.40 -11.78 -12.04
N HIS A 42 11.01 -10.80 -11.37
CA HIS A 42 12.25 -10.18 -11.82
C HIS A 42 13.50 -10.89 -11.29
N LEU A 43 13.34 -11.86 -10.40
CA LEU A 43 14.43 -12.73 -10.01
C LEU A 43 14.73 -13.69 -11.15
N ASN A 44 15.95 -13.59 -11.69
CA ASN A 44 16.47 -14.53 -12.67
C ASN A 44 16.85 -15.81 -11.94
N TYR A 45 15.86 -16.69 -11.74
CA TYR A 45 16.09 -17.99 -11.11
C TYR A 45 17.23 -18.72 -11.81
N THR A 46 18.34 -18.84 -11.11
CA THR A 46 19.49 -19.66 -11.53
C THR A 46 19.31 -21.09 -11.03
N SER A 47 20.31 -21.94 -11.22
CA SER A 47 20.30 -23.31 -10.68
C SER A 47 20.47 -23.39 -9.15
N GLU A 48 20.62 -22.26 -8.46
CA GLU A 48 20.82 -22.20 -7.01
C GLU A 48 19.53 -21.87 -6.26
N ASN A 49 19.48 -22.27 -4.98
CA ASN A 49 18.36 -21.93 -4.11
C ASN A 49 18.39 -20.45 -3.76
N GLU A 50 17.27 -19.76 -3.99
CA GLU A 50 17.10 -18.35 -3.63
C GLU A 50 16.24 -18.20 -2.38
N LEU A 51 16.70 -17.40 -1.41
CA LEU A 51 15.97 -17.10 -0.18
C LEU A 51 15.96 -15.58 0.05
N PHE A 52 14.77 -15.01 0.13
CA PHE A 52 14.55 -13.59 0.40
C PHE A 52 13.20 -13.38 1.09
N SER A 53 13.04 -12.24 1.76
CA SER A 53 11.78 -11.82 2.37
C SER A 53 11.25 -10.58 1.65
N PRO A 54 10.26 -10.74 0.75
CA PRO A 54 9.60 -9.60 0.11
C PRO A 54 9.07 -8.57 1.11
N LEU A 55 8.50 -9.04 2.23
CA LEU A 55 8.01 -8.17 3.30
C LEU A 55 9.12 -7.34 3.92
N GLY A 56 10.30 -7.93 4.19
CA GLY A 56 11.45 -7.20 4.74
C GLY A 56 11.96 -6.12 3.78
N ILE A 57 11.98 -6.40 2.48
CA ILE A 57 12.35 -5.42 1.45
C ILE A 57 11.31 -4.30 1.39
N ALA A 58 10.01 -4.63 1.41
CA ALA A 58 8.93 -3.65 1.42
C ALA A 58 8.98 -2.74 2.66
N MET A 59 9.25 -3.29 3.84
CA MET A 59 9.45 -2.51 5.07
C MET A 59 10.65 -1.57 4.96
N THR A 60 11.75 -2.03 4.36
CA THR A 60 12.93 -1.20 4.11
C THR A 60 12.61 -0.03 3.18
N ALA A 61 11.86 -0.27 2.10
CA ALA A 61 11.35 0.77 1.22
C ALA A 61 10.44 1.76 1.98
N GLY A 62 9.54 1.25 2.82
CA GLY A 62 8.69 2.04 3.70
C GLY A 62 9.49 2.93 4.67
N MET A 63 10.63 2.47 5.18
CA MET A 63 11.53 3.32 5.98
C MET A 63 12.22 4.39 5.13
N LEU A 64 12.71 4.03 3.94
CA LEU A 64 13.36 4.97 3.01
C LEU A 64 12.43 6.11 2.57
N MET A 65 11.14 5.84 2.41
CA MET A 65 10.13 6.86 2.07
C MET A 65 10.13 8.06 3.04
N LYS A 66 10.44 7.86 4.33
CA LYS A 66 10.51 8.95 5.32
C LYS A 66 11.60 9.99 4.99
N GLY A 67 12.71 9.54 4.41
CA GLY A 67 13.84 10.41 4.03
C GLY A 67 13.82 10.83 2.56
N ALA A 68 13.06 10.13 1.73
CA ALA A 68 12.97 10.39 0.30
C ALA A 68 12.16 11.67 -0.01
N GLN A 69 12.53 12.36 -1.08
CA GLN A 69 11.83 13.55 -1.56
C GLN A 69 11.56 13.47 -3.07
N GLY A 70 10.56 14.24 -3.51
CA GLY A 70 10.18 14.35 -4.92
C GLY A 70 9.96 12.98 -5.58
N LYS A 71 10.52 12.83 -6.78
CA LYS A 71 10.36 11.63 -7.62
C LYS A 71 10.72 10.33 -6.91
N VAL A 72 11.77 10.31 -6.09
CA VAL A 72 12.19 9.07 -5.39
C VAL A 72 11.10 8.59 -4.44
N ARG A 73 10.49 9.50 -3.69
CA ARG A 73 9.37 9.17 -2.80
C ARG A 73 8.17 8.65 -3.58
N ASP A 74 7.85 9.31 -4.70
CA ASP A 74 6.70 8.95 -5.53
C ASP A 74 6.90 7.58 -6.20
N ASP A 75 8.11 7.28 -6.68
CA ASP A 75 8.47 5.99 -7.24
C ASP A 75 8.38 4.87 -6.19
N LEU A 76 8.80 5.13 -4.94
CA LEU A 76 8.66 4.16 -3.85
C LEU A 76 7.17 3.89 -3.55
N TYR A 77 6.32 4.92 -3.50
CA TYR A 77 4.88 4.71 -3.29
C TYR A 77 4.28 3.89 -4.42
N LYS A 78 4.67 4.18 -5.67
CA LYS A 78 4.22 3.43 -6.84
C LYS A 78 4.69 1.97 -6.79
N MET A 79 5.95 1.72 -6.41
CA MET A 79 6.52 0.39 -6.29
C MET A 79 5.73 -0.49 -5.32
N LEU A 80 5.23 0.08 -4.22
CA LEU A 80 4.41 -0.64 -3.23
C LEU A 80 2.91 -0.64 -3.55
N GLY A 81 2.48 -0.07 -4.69
CA GLY A 81 1.07 -0.01 -5.09
C GLY A 81 0.22 1.00 -4.29
N MET A 82 0.84 2.10 -3.84
CA MET A 82 0.24 3.02 -2.87
C MET A 82 0.02 4.44 -3.43
N SER A 83 0.46 4.70 -4.67
CA SER A 83 0.46 6.03 -5.27
C SER A 83 -0.93 6.66 -5.41
N GLU A 84 -1.93 5.83 -5.68
CA GLU A 84 -3.32 6.21 -5.98
C GLU A 84 -4.13 6.56 -4.72
N TYR A 85 -3.60 6.30 -3.52
CA TYR A 85 -4.34 6.51 -2.28
C TYR A 85 -4.10 7.90 -1.69
N GLU A 86 -5.18 8.60 -1.33
CA GLU A 86 -5.10 9.96 -0.78
C GLU A 86 -4.37 9.99 0.57
N ASN A 87 -4.63 8.99 1.40
CA ASN A 87 -4.04 8.85 2.74
C ASN A 87 -2.83 7.89 2.75
N LYS A 88 -2.08 7.79 1.64
CA LYS A 88 -0.93 6.88 1.48
C LYS A 88 0.15 7.02 2.56
N GLU A 89 0.23 8.16 3.25
CA GLU A 89 1.12 8.37 4.40
C GLU A 89 0.86 7.40 5.57
N LYS A 90 -0.35 6.82 5.65
CA LYS A 90 -0.69 5.74 6.61
C LYS A 90 0.14 4.47 6.44
N ILE A 91 0.86 4.32 5.33
CA ILE A 91 1.71 3.15 5.06
C ILE A 91 2.70 2.86 6.20
N HIS A 92 3.21 3.90 6.86
CA HIS A 92 4.14 3.73 7.98
C HIS A 92 3.47 3.11 9.20
N ASP A 93 2.24 3.53 9.51
CA ASP A 93 1.44 2.94 10.60
C ASP A 93 1.09 1.49 10.29
N MET A 94 0.79 1.18 9.02
CA MET A 94 0.51 -0.19 8.58
C MET A 94 1.75 -1.10 8.75
N PHE A 95 2.94 -0.64 8.34
CA PHE A 95 4.18 -1.38 8.58
C PHE A 95 4.51 -1.51 10.07
N HIS A 96 4.26 -0.48 10.87
CA HIS A 96 4.40 -0.55 12.32
C HIS A 96 3.51 -1.64 12.91
N ASN A 97 2.22 -1.65 12.57
CA ASN A 97 1.26 -2.64 13.06
C ASN A 97 1.67 -4.06 12.68
N VAL A 98 2.04 -4.29 11.42
CA VAL A 98 2.53 -5.61 10.97
C VAL A 98 3.78 -6.04 11.74
N SER A 99 4.72 -5.13 11.97
CA SER A 99 5.92 -5.45 12.75
C SER A 99 5.60 -5.86 14.19
N GLN A 100 4.62 -5.21 14.82
CA GLN A 100 4.16 -5.57 16.17
C GLN A 100 3.46 -6.93 16.18
N CYS A 101 2.57 -7.20 15.22
CA CYS A 101 1.91 -8.49 15.09
C CYS A 101 2.91 -9.64 14.95
N ILE A 102 3.91 -9.49 14.07
CA ILE A 102 4.96 -10.49 13.88
C ILE A 102 5.76 -10.71 15.18
N LEU A 103 6.08 -9.65 15.91
CA LEU A 103 6.79 -9.76 17.19
C LEU A 103 5.98 -10.50 18.25
N VAL A 104 4.67 -10.27 18.33
CA VAL A 104 3.77 -11.00 19.24
C VAL A 104 3.71 -12.47 18.85
N ASP A 105 3.47 -12.78 17.58
CA ASP A 105 3.39 -14.15 17.08
C ASP A 105 4.68 -14.94 17.32
N ILE A 106 5.85 -14.30 17.20
CA ILE A 106 7.14 -14.93 17.49
C ILE A 106 7.29 -15.20 18.99
N LYS A 107 6.91 -14.24 19.84
CA LYS A 107 6.97 -14.43 21.30
C LYS A 107 6.08 -15.58 21.75
N ASP A 108 4.84 -15.62 21.26
CA ASP A 108 3.87 -16.64 21.66
C ASP A 108 4.24 -18.06 21.16
N LYS A 109 5.07 -18.17 20.11
CA LYS A 109 5.47 -19.46 19.51
C LYS A 109 6.87 -19.94 19.88
N CYS A 110 7.76 -19.06 20.32
CA CYS A 110 9.19 -19.39 20.49
C CYS A 110 9.75 -19.14 21.91
N LEU A 111 8.99 -18.52 22.81
CA LEU A 111 9.34 -18.33 24.23
C LEU A 111 8.36 -19.05 25.15
#